data_AF-A0A0F2RY77-F1
#
_entry.id   AF-A0A0F2RY77-F1
#
_cell.length_a   1.000
_cell.length_b   1.000
_cell.length_c   1.000
_cell.angle_alpha   90.00
_cell.angle_beta   90.00
_cell.angle_gamma   90.00
#
_symmetry.space_group_name_H-M   'P 1'
#
loop_
_entity.id
_entity.type
_entity.pdbx_description
1 polymer ?
#
loop_
_entity_poly.entity_id
_entity_poly.type
_entity_poly.pdbx_seq_one_letter_code
_entity_poly.pdbx_strand_id
1 'polypeptide(L)' 'MDELIPTALDDLAGIPNKDLSTGGKVMVGDHNWRRAPLSHRVRIFLFGRRERITHLGVHCTIAWWREQPYLIWIAEARP' A
#
# COMPACT_ATOMS: atom_id res chain seq x y z
N MET A 1 16.52 21.98 -32.02
CA MET A 1 16.10 22.24 -30.63
C MET A 1 15.00 21.23 -30.41
N ASP A 2 15.36 19.96 -30.24
CA ASP A 2 14.41 18.85 -30.26
C ASP A 2 14.82 17.82 -29.20
N GLU A 3 13.93 17.74 -28.21
CA GLU A 3 13.57 16.60 -27.36
C GLU A 3 14.69 15.77 -26.72
N LEU A 4 15.06 16.21 -25.52
CA LEU A 4 15.81 15.44 -24.52
C LEU A 4 14.84 14.79 -23.50
N ILE A 5 13.82 14.05 -23.97
CA ILE A 5 12.85 13.35 -23.10
C ILE A 5 12.42 11.93 -23.58
N PRO A 6 13.31 10.97 -23.93
CA PRO A 6 12.86 9.58 -24.08
C PRO A 6 13.12 8.69 -22.86
N THR A 7 14.07 9.00 -21.97
CA THR A 7 14.49 8.03 -20.94
C THR A 7 13.52 7.94 -19.74
N ALA A 8 12.92 9.05 -19.31
CA ALA A 8 12.09 9.06 -18.10
C ALA A 8 10.68 8.46 -18.29
N LEU A 9 10.17 8.40 -19.54
CA LEU A 9 8.85 7.83 -19.85
C LEU A 9 8.90 6.30 -20.02
N ASP A 10 10.00 5.76 -20.56
CA ASP A 10 10.23 4.30 -20.65
C ASP A 10 10.48 3.67 -19.26
N ASP A 11 11.16 4.38 -18.37
CA ASP A 11 11.31 3.97 -16.96
C ASP A 11 9.96 3.94 -16.23
N LEU A 12 9.03 4.83 -16.58
CA LEU A 12 7.68 4.86 -16.01
C LEU A 12 6.81 3.70 -16.54
N ALA A 13 7.01 3.31 -17.80
CA ALA A 13 6.35 2.16 -18.43
C ALA A 13 6.88 0.81 -17.90
N GLY A 14 8.11 0.81 -17.35
CA GLY A 14 8.74 -0.34 -16.72
C GLY A 14 8.35 -0.56 -15.25
N ILE A 15 7.69 0.40 -14.58
CA ILE A 15 7.13 0.17 -13.25
C ILE A 15 6.02 -0.86 -13.40
N PRO A 16 6.14 -2.08 -12.84
CA PRO A 16 5.08 -3.05 -12.89
C PRO A 16 3.79 -2.37 -12.39
N ASN A 17 2.70 -2.46 -13.14
CA ASN A 17 1.39 -1.93 -12.70
C ASN A 17 1.00 -2.46 -11.30
N LYS A 18 1.58 -3.60 -10.93
CA LYS A 18 1.53 -4.22 -9.61
C LYS A 18 2.20 -3.38 -8.49
N ASP A 19 3.26 -2.66 -8.78
CA ASP A 19 3.99 -1.83 -7.82
C ASP A 19 3.21 -0.55 -7.50
N LEU A 20 2.71 0.14 -8.53
CA LEU A 20 1.82 1.29 -8.36
C LEU A 20 0.52 0.91 -7.64
N SER A 21 -0.10 -0.22 -8.01
CA SER A 21 -1.31 -0.70 -7.34
C SER A 21 -1.06 -1.13 -5.90
N THR A 22 0.12 -1.68 -5.58
CA THR A 22 0.49 -2.04 -4.21
C THR A 22 0.75 -0.80 -3.36
N GLY A 23 1.50 0.17 -3.87
CA GLY A 23 1.70 1.47 -3.22
C GLY A 23 0.38 2.20 -2.97
N GLY A 24 -0.51 2.21 -3.95
CA GLY A 24 -1.86 2.79 -3.83
C GLY A 24 -2.69 2.12 -2.72
N LYS A 25 -2.67 0.79 -2.62
CA LYS A 25 -3.35 0.06 -1.54
C LYS A 25 -2.82 0.44 -0.15
N VAL A 26 -1.51 0.61 0.00
CA VAL A 26 -0.89 1.01 1.27
C VAL A 26 -1.29 2.44 1.65
N MET A 27 -1.25 3.38 0.71
CA MET A 27 -1.65 4.77 0.96
C MET A 27 -3.14 4.90 1.34
N VAL A 28 -4.02 4.25 0.60
CA VAL A 28 -5.46 4.21 0.93
C VAL A 28 -5.69 3.54 2.28
N GLY A 29 -4.96 2.46 2.55
CA GLY A 29 -5.00 1.75 3.83
C GLY A 29 -4.61 2.62 5.02
N ASP A 30 -3.54 3.40 4.91
CA ASP A 30 -3.10 4.32 5.98
C ASP A 30 -4.12 5.44 6.20
N HIS A 31 -4.63 6.04 5.11
CA HIS A 31 -5.66 7.08 5.19
C HIS A 31 -6.93 6.59 5.90
N ASN A 32 -7.41 5.40 5.52
CA ASN A 32 -8.58 4.78 6.12
C ASN A 32 -8.36 4.45 7.60
N TRP A 33 -7.18 3.94 7.95
CA TRP A 33 -6.82 3.65 9.33
C TRP A 33 -6.81 4.93 10.17
N ARG A 34 -6.17 6.00 9.69
CA ARG A 34 -6.11 7.30 10.38
C ARG A 34 -7.48 7.93 10.56
N ARG A 35 -8.39 7.81 9.59
CA ARG A 35 -9.76 8.32 9.69
C ARG A 35 -10.70 7.47 10.55
N ALA A 36 -10.42 6.17 10.71
CA ALA A 36 -11.30 5.30 11.46
C ALA A 36 -11.30 5.63 12.97
N PRO A 37 -12.47 5.65 13.63
CA PRO A 37 -12.55 5.79 15.09
C PRO A 37 -11.97 4.56 15.79
N LEU A 38 -11.49 4.73 17.04
CA LEU A 38 -10.74 3.71 17.76
C LEU A 38 -11.48 2.35 17.88
N SER A 39 -12.79 2.40 18.13
CA SER A 39 -13.64 1.21 18.20
C SER A 39 -13.71 0.44 16.88
N HIS A 40 -13.65 1.16 15.75
CA HIS A 40 -13.63 0.57 14.42
C HIS A 40 -12.25 -0.06 14.14
N ARG A 41 -11.16 0.61 14.51
CA ARG A 41 -9.80 0.06 14.39
C ARG A 41 -9.64 -1.27 15.13
N VAL A 42 -10.18 -1.37 16.35
CA VAL A 42 -10.16 -2.63 17.13
C VAL A 42 -10.97 -3.73 16.43
N ARG A 43 -12.15 -3.41 15.88
CA ARG A 43 -12.95 -4.39 15.11
C ARG A 43 -12.22 -4.88 13.86
N ILE A 44 -11.63 -3.97 13.09
CA ILE A 44 -10.83 -4.30 11.91
C ILE A 44 -9.62 -5.16 12.30
N PHE A 45 -8.96 -4.82 13.41
CA PHE A 45 -7.81 -5.57 13.89
C PHE A 45 -8.18 -7.00 14.31
N LEU A 46 -9.34 -7.20 14.94
CA LEU A 46 -9.78 -8.51 15.44
C LEU A 46 -10.45 -9.38 14.36
N PHE A 47 -11.29 -8.78 13.51
CA PHE A 47 -12.15 -9.51 12.57
C PHE A 47 -11.79 -9.26 11.09
N GLY A 48 -10.88 -8.35 10.79
CA GLY A 48 -10.45 -8.06 9.42
C GLY A 48 -9.62 -9.19 8.82
N ARG A 49 -9.81 -9.43 7.52
CA ARG A 49 -9.00 -10.40 6.76
C ARG A 49 -7.61 -9.82 6.56
N ARG A 50 -6.57 -10.49 7.08
CA ARG A 50 -5.19 -10.02 6.99
C ARG A 50 -4.56 -10.43 5.65
N GLU A 51 -3.97 -9.46 4.96
CA GLU A 51 -3.14 -9.64 3.78
C GLU A 51 -1.74 -9.08 4.09
N ARG A 52 -0.71 -9.90 3.89
CA ARG A 52 0.69 -9.50 4.06
C ARG A 52 1.30 -9.32 2.69
N ILE A 53 1.82 -8.12 2.43
CA ILE A 53 2.43 -7.76 1.15
C ILE A 53 3.85 -7.32 1.43
N THR A 54 4.80 -7.84 0.67
CA THR A 54 6.19 -7.37 0.70
C THR A 54 6.42 -6.56 -0.56
N HIS A 55 6.71 -5.28 -0.43
CA HIS A 55 6.89 -4.37 -1.55
C HIS A 55 8.04 -3.40 -1.26
N LEU A 56 8.96 -3.24 -2.23
CA LEU A 56 10.17 -2.41 -2.10
C LEU A 56 11.01 -2.71 -0.83
N GLY A 57 11.07 -3.97 -0.40
CA GLY A 57 11.79 -4.33 0.83
C GLY A 57 11.08 -3.90 2.11
N VAL A 58 9.77 -3.60 2.06
CA VAL A 58 8.95 -3.28 3.23
C VAL A 58 7.84 -4.33 3.36
N HIS A 59 7.68 -4.87 4.57
CA HIS A 59 6.56 -5.72 4.94
C HIS A 59 5.37 -4.87 5.38
N CYS A 60 4.34 -4.83 4.54
CA CYS A 60 3.08 -4.17 4.81
C CYS A 60 2.05 -5.22 5.24
N THR A 61 1.35 -4.99 6.35
CA THR A 61 0.18 -5.77 6.76
C THR A 61 -1.08 -4.93 6.61
N ILE A 62 -1.92 -5.32 5.67
CA ILE A 62 -3.21 -4.71 5.40
C ILE A 62 -4.30 -5.62 5.99
N ALA A 63 -5.28 -5.05 6.68
CA ALA A 63 -6.53 -5.73 6.96
C ALA A 63 -7.63 -5.22 6.05
N TRP A 64 -8.40 -6.17 5.52
CA TRP A 64 -9.60 -5.89 4.76
C TRP A 64 -10.83 -5.96 5.65
N TRP A 65 -11.61 -4.90 5.62
CA TRP A 65 -12.86 -4.81 6.35
C TRP A 65 -13.92 -4.13 5.49
N ARG A 66 -15.04 -4.83 5.25
CA ARG A 66 -16.10 -4.39 4.32
C ARG A 66 -15.54 -3.92 2.96
N GLU A 67 -14.64 -4.73 2.39
CA GLU A 67 -13.97 -4.47 1.10
C GLU A 67 -13.07 -3.22 1.07
N GLN A 68 -12.82 -2.58 2.22
CA GLN A 68 -11.88 -1.47 2.32
C GLN A 68 -10.55 -1.94 2.91
N PRO A 69 -9.41 -1.50 2.36
CA PRO A 69 -8.09 -1.78 2.93
C PRO A 69 -7.83 -0.84 4.11
N TYR A 70 -7.19 -1.38 5.14
CA TYR A 70 -6.71 -0.66 6.32
C TYR A 70 -5.28 -1.10 6.62
N LEU A 71 -4.35 -0.15 6.67
CA LEU A 71 -2.96 -0.45 6.98
C LEU A 71 -2.81 -0.60 8.50
N ILE A 72 -2.49 -1.81 8.96
CA ILE A 72 -2.31 -2.10 10.39
C ILE A 72 -0.85 -1.96 10.80
N TRP A 73 0.06 -2.42 9.94
CA TRP A 73 1.47 -2.49 10.26
C TRP A 73 2.30 -2.27 9.00
N ILE A 74 3.38 -1.51 9.16
CA ILE A 74 4.44 -1.38 8.18
C ILE A 74 5.74 -1.62 8.92
N ALA A 75 6.56 -2.55 8.43
CA ALA A 75 7.90 -2.77 8.92
C ALA A 75 8.85 -2.84 7.74
N GLU A 76 9.97 -2.13 7.84
CA GLU A 76 11.08 -2.31 6.94
C GLU A 76 11.58 -3.76 7.04
N ALA A 77 11.73 -4.44 5.90
CA ALA A 77 12.39 -5.73 5.87
C ALA A 77 13.88 -5.45 6.12
N ARG A 78 14.31 -5.54 7.38
CA ARG A 78 15.73 -5.47 7.69
C ARG A 78 16.44 -6.64 6.99
N PRO A 79 17.63 -6.40 6.40
CA PRO A 79 18.48 -7.45 5.85
C PRO A 79 18.93 -8.45 6.93
#